data_AF-A0A2X3F852-F1
#
_entry.id   AF-A0A2X3F852-F1
#
_cell.length_a   1.000
_cell.length_b   1.000
_cell.length_c   1.000
_cell.angle_alpha   90.00
_cell.angle_beta   90.00
_cell.angle_gamma   90.00
#
_symmetry.space_group_name_H-M   'P 1'
#
loop_
_entity.id
_entity.type
_entity.pdbx_description
1 polymer ?
#
loop_
_entity_poly.entity_id
_entity_poly.type
_entity_poly.pdbx_seq_one_letter_code
_entity_poly.pdbx_strand_id
1 'polypeptide(L)' 'MPMKRCYVDSFSGLQRMFLDYSVTFTAEDFQDYQAVNKPLWVDYQNGAITSLQLQHQRFDSWRNV' A
#
# COMPACT_ATOMS: atom_id res chain seq x y z
N MET A 1 15.62 -11.61 -20.17
CA MET A 1 14.18 -11.37 -20.43
C MET A 1 13.75 -10.18 -19.59
N PRO A 2 13.31 -9.05 -20.17
CA PRO A 2 12.92 -7.90 -19.38
C PRO A 2 11.53 -8.14 -18.78
N MET A 3 11.47 -8.30 -17.45
CA MET A 3 10.22 -8.32 -16.71
C MET A 3 9.58 -6.94 -16.73
N LYS A 4 8.75 -6.68 -17.75
CA LYS A 4 7.67 -5.69 -17.70
C LYS A 4 6.35 -6.43 -17.56
N ARG A 5 5.72 -6.44 -16.38
CA ARG A 5 4.25 -6.33 -16.21
C ARG A 5 3.85 -6.38 -14.72
N CYS A 6 3.02 -5.42 -14.30
CA CYS A 6 2.19 -5.38 -13.08
C CYS A 6 2.87 -5.21 -11.70
N TYR A 7 3.48 -4.05 -11.45
CA TYR A 7 3.69 -3.57 -10.06
C TYR A 7 3.32 -2.09 -9.92
N VAL A 8 2.18 -1.66 -10.49
CA VAL A 8 1.77 -0.24 -10.45
C VAL A 8 0.25 -0.01 -10.42
N ASP A 9 -0.57 -0.99 -10.05
CA ASP A 9 -2.03 -0.84 -10.17
C ASP A 9 -2.77 -1.23 -8.88
N SER A 10 -2.60 -0.47 -7.80
CA SER A 10 -3.58 -0.53 -6.71
C SER A 10 -3.98 0.83 -6.16
N PHE A 11 -3.74 1.93 -6.89
CA PHE A 11 -4.45 3.18 -6.59
C PHE A 11 -5.95 3.00 -6.85
N SER A 12 -6.30 2.50 -8.05
CA SER A 12 -7.67 2.19 -8.44
C SER A 12 -8.33 1.09 -7.58
N GLY A 13 -7.56 0.10 -7.14
CA GLY A 13 -8.03 -0.96 -6.23
C GLY A 13 -8.34 -0.45 -4.82
N LEU A 14 -7.44 0.36 -4.26
CA LEU A 14 -7.66 1.01 -2.95
C LEU A 14 -8.81 2.01 -3.03
N GLN A 15 -8.84 2.85 -4.06
CA GLN A 15 -9.90 3.82 -4.26
C GLN A 15 -11.29 3.15 -4.36
N ARG A 16 -11.38 1.97 -5.00
CA ARG A 16 -12.62 1.18 -5.05
C ARG A 16 -13.03 0.61 -3.69
N MET A 17 -12.07 0.11 -2.88
CA MET A 17 -12.39 -0.34 -1.51
C MET A 17 -12.83 0.81 -0.62
N PHE A 18 -12.15 1.95 -0.66
CA PHE A 18 -12.47 3.11 0.18
C PHE A 18 -13.73 3.87 -0.24
N LEU A 19 -14.15 3.74 -1.50
CA LEU A 19 -15.45 4.21 -2.00
C LEU A 19 -16.63 3.59 -1.23
N ASP A 20 -16.54 2.31 -0.87
CA ASP A 20 -17.58 1.64 -0.06
C ASP A 20 -17.63 2.18 1.38
N TYR A 21 -16.53 2.75 1.87
CA TYR A 21 -16.42 3.36 3.20
C TYR A 21 -16.65 4.88 3.20
N SER A 22 -17.07 5.48 2.07
CA SER A 22 -17.22 6.94 1.92
C SER A 22 -15.96 7.75 2.24
N VAL A 23 -14.78 7.11 2.16
CA VAL A 23 -13.49 7.78 2.36
C VAL A 23 -13.02 8.33 1.01
N THR A 24 -12.81 9.64 0.94
CA THR A 24 -12.24 10.26 -0.25
C THR A 24 -10.74 9.98 -0.25
N PHE A 25 -10.33 8.89 -0.89
CA PHE A 25 -8.91 8.55 -1.06
C PHE A 25 -8.26 9.58 -1.99
N THR A 26 -7.49 10.52 -1.43
CA THR A 26 -6.87 11.61 -2.18
C THR A 26 -5.51 11.19 -2.74
N ALA A 27 -4.96 12.03 -3.63
CA ALA A 27 -3.60 11.84 -4.12
C ALA A 27 -2.53 12.03 -3.02
N GLU A 28 -2.84 12.84 -2.00
CA GLU A 28 -1.97 13.08 -0.84
C GLU A 28 -1.92 11.83 0.04
N ASP A 29 -3.07 11.22 0.34
CA ASP A 29 -3.14 9.95 1.06
C ASP A 29 -2.36 8.85 0.33
N PHE A 30 -2.40 8.84 -1.01
CA PHE A 30 -1.63 7.88 -1.80
C PHE A 30 -0.11 8.13 -1.73
N GLN A 31 0.32 9.38 -1.64
CA GLN A 31 1.72 9.73 -1.49
C GLN A 31 2.24 9.31 -0.11
N ASP A 32 1.48 9.58 0.94
CA ASP A 32 1.79 9.15 2.31
C ASP A 32 1.81 7.62 2.42
N TYR A 33 0.83 6.96 1.83
CA TYR A 33 0.80 5.50 1.73
C TYR A 33 2.01 4.96 0.95
N GLN A 34 2.38 5.57 -0.18
CA GLN A 34 3.57 5.11 -0.93
C GLN A 34 4.87 5.30 -0.16
N ALA A 35 5.00 6.39 0.62
CA ALA A 35 6.18 6.67 1.41
C ALA A 35 6.42 5.60 2.48
N VAL A 36 5.35 5.07 3.07
CA VAL A 36 5.41 3.97 4.06
C VAL A 36 5.46 2.60 3.38
N ASN A 37 4.67 2.37 2.33
CA ASN A 37 4.56 1.07 1.69
C ASN A 37 5.86 0.69 0.94
N LYS A 38 6.56 1.62 0.29
CA LYS A 38 7.81 1.34 -0.43
C LYS A 38 8.90 0.67 0.43
N PRO A 39 9.33 1.25 1.57
CA PRO A 39 10.36 0.62 2.40
C PRO A 39 9.89 -0.71 2.98
N LEU A 40 8.61 -0.84 3.37
CA LEU A 40 8.07 -2.10 3.87
C LEU A 40 8.10 -3.23 2.83
N TRP A 41 7.87 -2.91 1.55
CA TRP A 41 8.02 -3.90 0.48
C TRP A 41 9.46 -4.36 0.30
N VAL A 42 10.43 -3.47 0.49
CA VAL A 42 11.85 -3.82 0.47
C VAL A 42 12.18 -4.74 1.65
N ASP A 43 11.68 -4.43 2.85
CA ASP A 43 11.86 -5.27 4.04
C ASP A 43 11.24 -6.66 3.86
N TYR A 44 10.07 -6.73 3.22
CA TYR A 44 9.41 -8.00 2.88
C TYR A 44 10.23 -8.81 1.87
N GLN A 45 10.76 -8.17 0.83
CA GLN A 45 11.62 -8.84 -0.16
C GLN A 45 12.94 -9.32 0.45
N ASN A 46 13.46 -8.58 1.42
CA ASN A 46 14.64 -8.98 2.19
C ASN A 46 14.35 -10.08 3.22
N GLY A 47 13.08 -10.47 3.40
CA GLY A 47 12.67 -11.45 4.40
C GLY A 47 12.74 -10.93 5.84
N ALA A 48 12.90 -9.62 6.03
CA ALA A 48 12.94 -8.99 7.35
C ALA A 48 11.55 -8.93 8.00
N ILE A 49 10.49 -8.82 7.19
CA ILE A 49 9.10 -8.90 7.64
C ILE A 49 8.31 -9.95 6.85
N THR A 50 7.30 -10.54 7.49
CA THR A 50 6.36 -11.45 6.84
C THR A 50 5.28 -10.69 6.07
N SER A 51 4.56 -11.36 5.17
CA SER A 51 3.44 -10.77 4.43
C SER A 51 2.32 -10.28 5.38
N LEU A 52 2.14 -10.94 6.52
CA LEU A 52 1.20 -10.53 7.56
C LEU A 52 1.67 -9.23 8.24
N GLN A 53 2.95 -9.12 8.60
CA GLN A 53 3.52 -7.90 9.17
C GLN A 53 3.45 -6.73 8.18
N LEU A 54 3.75 -6.97 6.90
CA LEU A 54 3.60 -5.98 5.83
C LEU A 54 2.16 -5.46 5.76
N GLN A 55 1.16 -6.35 5.85
CA GLN A 55 -0.26 -5.95 5.85
C GLN A 55 -0.63 -5.12 7.07
N HIS A 56 -0.19 -5.50 8.27
CA HIS A 56 -0.48 -4.73 9.48
C HIS A 56 0.21 -3.36 9.46
N GLN A 57 1.49 -3.30 9.10
CA GLN A 57 2.29 -2.07 9.16
C GLN A 57 1.88 -1.05 8.10
N ARG A 58 1.55 -1.48 6.87
CA ARG A 58 1.16 -0.55 5.80
C ARG A 58 -0.20 0.13 6.03
N PHE A 59 -1.05 -0.46 6.87
CA PHE A 59 -2.35 0.09 7.25
C PHE A 59 -2.38 0.66 8.67
N ASP A 60 -1.28 0.58 9.42
CA ASP A 60 -1.23 1.08 10.80
C ASP A 60 -1.40 2.60 10.85
N SER A 61 -0.82 3.32 9.88
CA SER A 61 -1.02 4.78 9.72
C SER A 61 -2.46 5.16 9.36
N TRP A 62 -3.26 4.21 8.87
CA TRP A 62 -4.64 4.39 8.42
C TRP A 62 -5.65 3.86 9.43
N ARG A 63 -5.17 3.26 10.53
CA ARG A 63 -6.01 2.70 11.58
C ARG A 63 -6.69 3.77 12.44
N ASN A 64 -6.22 5.01 12.34
CA ASN A 64 -6.62 6.12 13.19
C ASN A 64 -7.44 7.20 12.46
N VAL A 65 -7.91 6.92 11.25
CA VAL A 65 -8.90 7.70 10.50
C VAL A 65 -10.28 7.08 10.59
#